data_AF-N6VNS6-F1
#
_entry.id   AF-N6VNS6-F1
#
_cell.length_a   1.000
_cell.length_b   1.000
_cell.length_c   1.000
_cell.angle_alpha   90.00
_cell.angle_beta   90.00
_cell.angle_gamma   90.00
#
_symmetry.space_group_name_H-M   'P 1'
#
loop_
_entity.id
_entity.type
_entity.pdbx_description
1 polymer ?
#
loop_
_entity_poly.entity_id
_entity_poly.type
_entity_poly.pdbx_seq_one_letter_code
_entity_poly.pdbx_strand_id
1 'polypeptide(L)'
;MVMRCVLKHHVCLCVLSTAVLAGLALITAQTKVYAQSKNCNGIANPGASRPGSDSDTGRIECDGGGMKDLSGKRTIDMSTESGSGPAVKVHNGAYTIISDTLIITDKGQSNINPAIQVEREGTLILGGHVDIQNVYKGIEVSGGESSVTVTRGVIGVREGEVVFEVTDGGKITLNEGVTVKGGGRGSTGMEVVLINNGGDVVLGGTNFSNVKTGIKIMGTGKATTVRGGGATVFNLVRDGTGIMMQRTGRGATVIDMTFQGSGGGNMGTGAVMGGGWGVGVEYGEYFTG
;
A
#
# COMPACT_ATOMS: atom_id res chain seq x y z
N MET A 1 23.28 82.01 -22.20
CA MET A 1 22.10 81.15 -22.40
C MET A 1 22.61 79.93 -23.15
N VAL A 2 22.57 78.69 -22.66
CA VAL A 2 21.38 77.90 -22.28
C VAL A 2 21.70 76.98 -21.08
N MET A 3 20.64 76.57 -20.39
CA MET A 3 20.50 76.12 -19.01
C MET A 3 21.29 74.87 -18.56
N ARG A 4 21.67 74.89 -17.28
CA ARG A 4 22.02 73.72 -16.47
C ARG A 4 20.75 72.95 -16.07
N CYS A 5 20.77 71.63 -16.16
CA CYS A 5 19.90 70.74 -15.39
C CYS A 5 20.77 69.90 -14.44
N VAL A 6 20.69 70.21 -13.15
CA VAL A 6 21.21 69.42 -12.04
C VAL A 6 20.01 68.87 -11.29
N LEU A 7 19.72 67.58 -11.46
CA LEU A 7 18.73 66.82 -10.67
C LEU A 7 18.99 65.35 -11.01
N LYS A 8 19.08 64.38 -10.10
CA LYS A 8 19.08 64.32 -8.63
C LYS A 8 19.61 62.91 -8.34
N HIS A 9 20.68 62.78 -7.56
CA HIS A 9 21.04 61.50 -6.94
C HIS A 9 20.06 61.24 -5.79
N HIS A 10 18.92 60.64 -6.09
CA HIS A 10 18.13 59.90 -5.12
C HIS A 10 17.06 59.14 -5.88
N VAL A 11 16.78 57.92 -5.43
CA VAL A 11 15.72 57.03 -5.94
C VAL A 11 16.13 56.16 -7.12
N CYS A 12 17.06 55.21 -6.90
CA CYS A 12 16.91 53.84 -7.45
C CYS A 12 17.95 52.81 -6.92
N LEU A 13 18.39 52.90 -5.66
CA LEU A 13 19.32 51.88 -5.12
C LEU A 13 18.80 51.09 -3.91
N CYS A 14 17.62 51.43 -3.39
CA CYS A 14 17.05 50.73 -2.22
C CYS A 14 15.95 49.71 -2.56
N VAL A 15 15.33 49.81 -3.74
CA VAL A 15 14.22 48.91 -4.13
C VAL A 15 14.71 47.63 -4.80
N LEU A 16 15.92 47.64 -5.37
CA LEU A 16 16.51 46.46 -6.01
C LEU A 16 17.16 45.47 -5.01
N SER A 17 17.54 45.92 -3.81
CA SER A 17 18.19 45.05 -2.83
C SER A 17 17.22 44.23 -1.97
N THR A 18 16.01 44.73 -1.72
CA THR A 18 15.01 43.99 -0.92
C THR A 18 14.26 42.94 -1.72
N ALA A 19 14.01 43.16 -3.02
CA ALA A 19 13.37 42.18 -3.89
C ALA A 19 14.28 40.97 -4.18
N VAL A 20 15.59 41.19 -4.35
CA VAL A 20 16.55 40.12 -4.64
C VAL A 20 16.84 39.26 -3.40
N LEU A 21 16.83 39.83 -2.19
CA LEU A 21 16.97 39.04 -0.95
C LEU A 21 15.75 38.15 -0.67
N ALA A 22 14.53 38.59 -1.00
CA ALA A 22 13.33 37.75 -0.88
C ALA A 22 13.30 36.62 -1.91
N GLY A 23 13.88 36.82 -3.10
CA GLY A 23 14.04 35.79 -4.12
C GLY A 23 15.03 34.68 -3.73
N LEU A 24 16.09 35.01 -2.98
CA LEU A 24 17.03 34.00 -2.47
C LEU A 24 16.48 33.21 -1.28
N ALA A 25 15.66 33.84 -0.43
CA ALA A 25 14.97 33.14 0.65
C ALA A 25 13.95 32.11 0.13
N LEU A 26 13.36 32.32 -1.05
CA LEU A 26 12.47 31.34 -1.69
C LEU A 26 13.20 30.09 -2.20
N ILE A 27 14.52 30.16 -2.42
CA ILE A 27 15.32 29.04 -2.94
C ILE A 27 16.03 28.30 -1.79
N THR A 28 16.35 28.97 -0.70
CA THR A 28 16.98 28.36 0.49
C THR A 28 16.00 28.01 1.60
N ALA A 29 14.79 28.58 1.61
CA ALA A 29 13.65 27.98 2.27
C ALA A 29 13.10 26.85 1.40
N GLN A 30 13.91 25.81 1.19
CA GLN A 30 13.36 24.47 1.28
C GLN A 30 12.87 24.29 2.72
N THR A 31 11.78 24.96 3.07
CA THR A 31 10.79 24.40 3.96
C THR A 31 10.22 23.19 3.21
N LYS A 32 11.02 22.12 3.12
CA LYS A 32 10.48 20.81 3.46
C LYS A 32 9.88 21.04 4.83
N VAL A 33 8.60 21.40 4.84
CA VAL A 33 7.73 21.20 5.98
C VAL A 33 7.84 19.69 6.15
N TYR A 34 8.81 19.28 6.97
CA TYR A 34 8.91 17.93 7.46
C TYR A 34 7.52 17.67 8.03
N ALA A 35 6.74 16.84 7.34
CA ALA A 35 5.78 16.05 8.09
C ALA A 35 6.59 15.47 9.26
N GLN A 36 6.08 15.66 10.48
CA GLN A 36 6.77 15.14 11.63
C GLN A 36 6.38 13.68 11.70
N SER A 37 7.31 12.80 11.34
CA SER A 37 7.25 11.38 11.65
C SER A 37 6.59 11.16 13.03
N LYS A 38 5.49 10.42 13.06
CA LYS A 38 4.66 10.17 14.26
C LYS A 38 4.72 8.70 14.63
N ASN A 39 5.04 8.41 15.90
CA ASN A 39 5.26 7.04 16.40
C ASN A 39 6.23 6.21 15.52
N CYS A 40 7.24 6.88 14.95
CA CYS A 40 8.23 6.30 14.04
C CYS A 40 9.67 6.58 14.52
N ASN A 41 9.90 6.56 15.82
CA ASN A 41 11.19 6.88 16.43
C ASN A 41 11.85 5.69 17.14
N GLY A 42 11.21 4.53 17.23
CA GLY A 42 11.84 3.29 17.67
C GLY A 42 10.91 2.35 18.44
N ILE A 43 11.17 2.20 19.73
CA ILE A 43 10.53 1.18 20.57
C ILE A 43 9.17 1.66 21.08
N ALA A 44 8.13 0.85 20.86
CA ALA A 44 6.79 1.07 21.41
C ALA A 44 6.77 0.85 22.93
N ASN A 45 6.17 1.77 23.67
CA ASN A 45 5.99 1.64 25.11
C ASN A 45 4.53 1.92 25.54
N PRO A 46 3.98 1.13 26.48
CA PRO A 46 2.70 1.45 27.10
C PRO A 46 2.84 2.72 27.95
N GLY A 47 2.04 3.74 27.64
CA GLY A 47 2.05 5.02 28.36
C GLY A 47 3.13 6.00 27.89
N ALA A 48 3.35 6.10 26.57
CA ALA A 48 4.23 7.09 25.94
C ALA A 48 3.81 8.54 26.27
N SER A 49 4.23 9.02 27.45
CA SER A 49 4.18 10.43 27.87
C SER A 49 5.56 11.08 27.83
N ARG A 50 6.61 10.30 27.54
CA ARG A 50 8.00 10.79 27.46
C ARG A 50 8.31 11.26 26.03
N PRO A 51 8.94 12.44 25.87
CA PRO A 51 9.45 12.90 24.59
C PRO A 51 10.38 11.83 23.97
N GLY A 52 10.11 11.44 22.73
CA GLY A 52 10.91 10.44 22.00
C GLY A 52 10.49 8.97 22.19
N SER A 53 9.42 8.69 22.95
CA SER A 53 8.82 7.35 23.02
C SER A 53 7.69 7.20 22.02
N ASP A 54 7.64 6.07 21.32
CA ASP A 54 6.51 5.72 20.48
C ASP A 54 5.39 5.10 21.33
N SER A 55 4.14 5.41 20.98
CA SER A 55 2.96 4.77 21.55
C SER A 55 2.76 3.39 20.92
N ASP A 56 2.39 2.43 21.76
CA ASP A 56 1.95 1.09 21.34
C ASP A 56 0.56 1.06 20.69
N THR A 57 -0.27 2.09 20.93
CA THR A 57 -1.62 2.19 20.34
C THR A 57 -1.75 3.28 19.28
N GLY A 58 -0.76 4.16 19.17
CA GLY A 58 -0.77 5.28 18.24
C GLY A 58 -0.46 4.86 16.80
N ARG A 59 -1.07 5.57 15.85
CA ARG A 59 -0.80 5.43 14.41
C ARG A 59 0.66 5.72 14.11
N ILE A 60 1.23 4.98 13.16
CA ILE A 60 2.60 5.13 12.68
C ILE A 60 2.56 5.95 11.40
N GLU A 61 3.31 7.03 11.35
CA GLU A 61 3.56 7.82 10.15
C GLU A 61 5.06 8.07 10.05
N CYS A 62 5.68 7.48 9.03
CA CYS A 62 7.12 7.56 8.78
C CYS A 62 7.36 8.34 7.49
N ASP A 63 8.23 9.34 7.60
CA ASP A 63 8.64 10.19 6.49
C ASP A 63 10.15 10.45 6.49
N GLY A 64 10.62 10.99 5.36
CA GLY A 64 11.99 11.44 5.19
C GLY A 64 12.97 10.30 4.90
N GLY A 65 14.20 10.67 4.57
CA GLY A 65 15.25 9.70 4.26
C GLY A 65 15.83 9.06 5.53
N GLY A 66 16.18 7.78 5.42
CA GLY A 66 16.85 7.02 6.48
C GLY A 66 16.05 5.79 6.92
N MET A 67 16.79 4.83 7.48
CA MET A 67 16.21 3.59 8.01
C MET A 67 15.59 3.83 9.39
N LYS A 68 14.34 3.39 9.56
CA LYS A 68 13.56 3.40 10.80
C LYS A 68 13.32 1.96 11.22
N ASP A 69 13.87 1.55 12.35
CA ASP A 69 13.61 0.22 12.92
C ASP A 69 12.70 0.37 14.13
N LEU A 70 11.48 -0.13 13.99
CA LEU A 70 10.43 -0.04 14.98
C LEU A 70 10.26 -1.41 15.65
N SER A 71 10.44 -1.42 16.98
CA SER A 71 10.29 -2.61 17.81
C SER A 71 9.24 -2.37 18.90
N GLY A 72 8.94 -3.42 19.65
CA GLY A 72 7.84 -3.47 20.61
C GLY A 72 6.51 -3.82 19.94
N LYS A 73 5.66 -4.56 20.67
CA LYS A 73 4.31 -4.91 20.21
C LYS A 73 3.47 -3.65 20.08
N ARG A 74 2.74 -3.53 18.96
CA ARG A 74 1.82 -2.42 18.69
C ARG A 74 0.42 -2.95 18.38
N THR A 75 -0.60 -2.28 18.93
CA THR A 75 -2.02 -2.62 18.76
C THR A 75 -2.80 -1.34 18.45
N ILE A 76 -3.06 -1.11 17.17
CA ILE A 76 -3.66 0.13 16.67
C ILE A 76 -5.13 -0.15 16.34
N ASP A 77 -6.03 0.58 17.00
CA ASP A 77 -7.45 0.57 16.68
C ASP A 77 -7.80 1.79 15.82
N MET A 78 -8.14 1.56 14.56
CA MET A 78 -8.45 2.60 13.58
C MET A 78 -9.77 3.31 13.87
N SER A 79 -10.58 2.80 14.80
CA SER A 79 -11.88 3.36 15.18
C SER A 79 -11.79 4.46 16.24
N THR A 80 -10.71 4.50 17.04
CA THR A 80 -10.61 5.36 18.22
C THR A 80 -10.26 6.81 17.89
N GLU A 81 -9.88 7.10 16.64
CA GLU A 81 -9.67 8.46 16.15
C GLU A 81 -10.51 8.68 14.89
N SER A 82 -11.62 9.42 15.05
CA SER A 82 -12.54 9.77 13.97
C SER A 82 -11.81 10.41 12.79
N GLY A 83 -11.72 9.69 11.67
CA GLY A 83 -11.34 10.24 10.36
C GLY A 83 -9.86 10.45 10.08
N SER A 84 -8.92 10.14 10.97
CA SER A 84 -7.49 10.19 10.62
C SER A 84 -7.10 8.93 9.82
N GLY A 85 -6.14 8.99 8.89
CA GLY A 85 -5.95 8.07 7.75
C GLY A 85 -5.65 6.58 8.05
N PRO A 86 -4.55 6.02 7.53
CA PRO A 86 -4.18 4.62 7.78
C PRO A 86 -3.65 4.41 9.20
N ALA A 87 -3.55 3.14 9.64
CA ALA A 87 -2.85 2.79 10.89
C ALA A 87 -1.34 2.93 10.75
N VAL A 88 -0.82 2.58 9.57
CA VAL A 88 0.59 2.76 9.19
C VAL A 88 0.67 3.52 7.87
N LYS A 89 1.40 4.64 7.87
CA LYS A 89 1.74 5.38 6.66
C LYS A 89 3.25 5.47 6.51
N VAL A 90 3.79 5.09 5.35
CA VAL A 90 5.21 5.24 5.03
C VAL A 90 5.35 5.98 3.71
N HIS A 91 6.05 7.11 3.70
CA HIS A 91 6.14 7.93 2.49
C HIS A 91 7.40 8.78 2.40
N ASN A 92 7.58 9.44 1.25
CA ASN A 92 8.66 10.38 0.96
C ASN A 92 10.07 9.77 1.17
N GLY A 93 10.28 8.56 0.66
CA GLY A 93 11.57 7.86 0.72
C GLY A 93 11.91 7.21 2.07
N ALA A 94 10.96 7.16 3.00
CA ALA A 94 11.17 6.49 4.29
C ALA A 94 11.35 4.99 4.13
N TYR A 95 12.37 4.44 4.78
CA TYR A 95 12.61 3.01 4.85
C TYR A 95 12.29 2.53 6.27
N THR A 96 11.24 1.75 6.43
CA THR A 96 10.72 1.36 7.75
C THR A 96 10.70 -0.15 7.90
N ILE A 97 11.19 -0.65 9.03
CA ILE A 97 11.02 -2.03 9.47
C ILE A 97 10.18 -2.03 10.74
N ILE A 98 9.15 -2.88 10.79
CA ILE A 98 8.43 -3.21 12.02
C ILE A 98 8.79 -4.65 12.37
N SER A 99 9.66 -4.80 13.35
CA SER A 99 10.34 -6.06 13.67
C SER A 99 9.48 -6.98 14.57
N ASP A 100 8.59 -6.39 15.38
CA ASP A 100 7.74 -7.08 16.34
C ASP A 100 6.27 -7.18 15.88
N THR A 101 5.40 -7.65 16.77
CA THR A 101 3.99 -7.87 16.45
C THR A 101 3.24 -6.55 16.21
N LEU A 102 2.54 -6.47 15.08
CA LEU A 102 1.65 -5.37 14.72
C LEU A 102 0.22 -5.89 14.58
N ILE A 103 -0.66 -5.42 15.46
CA ILE A 103 -2.09 -5.72 15.41
C ILE A 103 -2.82 -4.46 14.96
N ILE A 104 -3.67 -4.57 13.93
CA ILE A 104 -4.50 -3.48 13.43
C ILE A 104 -5.95 -3.95 13.39
N THR A 105 -6.85 -3.20 14.03
CA THR A 105 -8.29 -3.47 14.01
C THR A 105 -9.06 -2.21 13.63
N ASP A 106 -10.25 -2.36 13.05
CA ASP A 106 -11.23 -1.27 13.00
C ASP A 106 -12.55 -1.74 13.64
N LYS A 107 -12.63 -1.64 14.97
CA LYS A 107 -13.79 -2.16 15.73
C LYS A 107 -15.07 -1.38 15.45
N GLY A 108 -14.94 -0.09 15.17
CA GLY A 108 -16.07 0.79 14.82
C GLY A 108 -16.57 0.61 13.40
N GLN A 109 -15.79 -0.06 12.55
CA GLN A 109 -16.09 -0.34 11.15
C GLN A 109 -16.44 0.90 10.32
N SER A 110 -15.98 2.07 10.75
CA SER A 110 -16.30 3.36 10.14
C SER A 110 -15.14 3.95 9.34
N ASN A 111 -13.92 3.41 9.49
CA ASN A 111 -12.77 3.88 8.73
C ASN A 111 -12.82 3.31 7.31
N ILE A 112 -12.53 4.16 6.33
CA ILE A 112 -12.50 3.86 4.89
C ILE A 112 -11.08 3.91 4.30
N ASN A 113 -10.08 4.18 5.14
CA ASN A 113 -8.67 4.18 4.74
C ASN A 113 -8.11 2.76 4.78
N PRO A 114 -7.04 2.48 4.01
CA PRO A 114 -6.29 1.24 4.19
C PRO A 114 -5.69 1.14 5.58
N ALA A 115 -5.50 -0.09 6.09
CA ALA A 115 -4.75 -0.33 7.32
C ALA A 115 -3.31 0.15 7.17
N ILE A 116 -2.71 -0.12 6.02
CA ILE A 116 -1.32 0.25 5.69
C ILE A 116 -1.30 0.98 4.35
N GLN A 117 -0.67 2.15 4.30
CA GLN A 117 -0.47 2.92 3.08
C GLN A 117 1.02 3.20 2.88
N VAL A 118 1.54 2.86 1.71
CA VAL A 118 2.93 3.14 1.33
C VAL A 118 2.96 3.84 -0.02
N GLU A 119 3.50 5.06 -0.05
CA GLU A 119 3.50 5.91 -1.24
C GLU A 119 4.82 6.67 -1.38
N ARG A 120 5.06 7.29 -2.55
CA ARG A 120 6.15 8.26 -2.76
C ARG A 120 7.52 7.72 -2.29
N GLU A 121 7.93 6.58 -2.84
CA GLU A 121 9.23 5.93 -2.57
C GLU A 121 9.35 5.34 -1.15
N GLY A 122 8.24 5.23 -0.41
CA GLY A 122 8.22 4.58 0.90
C GLY A 122 8.49 3.08 0.79
N THR A 123 9.26 2.53 1.72
CA THR A 123 9.53 1.10 1.83
C THR A 123 9.17 0.62 3.22
N LEU A 124 8.33 -0.40 3.32
CA LEU A 124 7.91 -1.01 4.58
C LEU A 124 8.20 -2.50 4.60
N ILE A 125 8.91 -2.95 5.64
CA ILE A 125 9.10 -4.37 5.94
C ILE A 125 8.39 -4.68 7.24
N LEU A 126 7.37 -5.53 7.15
CA LEU A 126 6.72 -6.15 8.30
C LEU A 126 7.47 -7.45 8.62
N GLY A 127 8.52 -7.33 9.44
CA GLY A 127 9.39 -8.43 9.84
C GLY A 127 8.79 -9.32 10.93
N GLY A 128 7.96 -8.73 11.79
CA GLY A 128 7.24 -9.43 12.85
C GLY A 128 5.97 -10.12 12.40
N HIS A 129 5.13 -10.52 13.37
CA HIS A 129 3.80 -11.05 13.09
C HIS A 129 2.80 -9.92 12.86
N VAL A 130 2.06 -9.98 11.76
CA VAL A 130 0.99 -9.01 11.45
C VAL A 130 -0.37 -9.64 11.68
N ASP A 131 -1.28 -8.91 12.32
CA ASP A 131 -2.67 -9.32 12.50
C ASP A 131 -3.59 -8.14 12.18
N ILE A 132 -4.09 -8.09 10.95
CA ILE A 132 -5.02 -7.06 10.46
C ILE A 132 -6.42 -7.66 10.45
N GLN A 133 -7.39 -6.99 11.09
CA GLN A 133 -8.75 -7.53 11.26
C GLN A 133 -9.83 -6.49 10.98
N ASN A 134 -10.81 -6.89 10.15
CA ASN A 134 -12.06 -6.16 9.90
C ASN A 134 -11.87 -4.72 9.39
N VAL A 135 -10.77 -4.47 8.67
CA VAL A 135 -10.47 -3.18 8.05
C VAL A 135 -11.17 -3.02 6.70
N TYR A 136 -11.38 -1.78 6.28
CA TYR A 136 -11.98 -1.48 4.97
C TYR A 136 -11.04 -1.84 3.82
N LYS A 137 -9.74 -1.59 3.93
CA LYS A 137 -8.75 -2.02 2.94
C LYS A 137 -7.50 -2.48 3.67
N GLY A 138 -6.84 -3.53 3.19
CA GLY A 138 -5.66 -4.08 3.85
C GLY A 138 -4.44 -3.18 3.66
N ILE A 139 -3.77 -3.32 2.52
CA ILE A 139 -2.52 -2.63 2.19
C ILE A 139 -2.68 -1.93 0.83
N GLU A 140 -2.30 -0.66 0.78
CA GLU A 140 -2.25 0.13 -0.44
C GLU A 140 -0.81 0.57 -0.71
N VAL A 141 -0.30 0.27 -1.92
CA VAL A 141 1.06 0.63 -2.34
C VAL A 141 1.02 1.38 -3.67
N SER A 142 1.52 2.61 -3.67
CA SER A 142 1.47 3.51 -4.84
C SER A 142 2.85 4.04 -5.24
N GLY A 143 3.19 3.87 -6.52
CA GLY A 143 4.42 4.38 -7.15
C GLY A 143 5.53 3.35 -7.29
N GLY A 144 6.31 3.44 -8.37
CA GLY A 144 7.28 2.41 -8.80
C GLY A 144 8.39 2.04 -7.81
N GLU A 145 8.74 2.96 -6.92
CA GLU A 145 9.76 2.77 -5.88
C GLU A 145 9.14 2.46 -4.50
N SER A 146 7.81 2.45 -4.39
CA SER A 146 7.13 2.13 -3.15
C SER A 146 6.97 0.63 -2.99
N SER A 147 7.24 0.09 -1.79
CA SER A 147 7.19 -1.34 -1.56
C SER A 147 6.74 -1.75 -0.16
N VAL A 148 6.04 -2.89 -0.08
CA VAL A 148 5.68 -3.57 1.17
C VAL A 148 6.10 -5.02 1.12
N THR A 149 6.80 -5.49 2.15
CA THR A 149 7.08 -6.92 2.38
C THR A 149 6.43 -7.38 3.67
N VAL A 150 5.65 -8.47 3.61
CA VAL A 150 5.02 -9.10 4.78
C VAL A 150 5.59 -10.49 5.00
N THR A 151 6.21 -10.68 6.15
CA THR A 151 6.95 -11.91 6.45
C THR A 151 6.04 -13.03 6.94
N ARG A 152 5.05 -12.70 7.79
CA ARG A 152 4.08 -13.66 8.33
C ARG A 152 2.91 -12.92 8.95
N GLY A 153 1.76 -13.58 9.03
CA GLY A 153 0.61 -12.99 9.70
C GLY A 153 -0.72 -13.38 9.10
N VAL A 154 -1.75 -12.72 9.61
CA VAL A 154 -3.12 -12.81 9.11
C VAL A 154 -3.56 -11.43 8.65
N ILE A 155 -4.12 -11.36 7.44
CA ILE A 155 -4.71 -10.13 6.90
C ILE A 155 -6.18 -10.42 6.58
N GLY A 156 -7.06 -9.74 7.30
CA GLY A 156 -8.50 -9.84 7.17
C GLY A 156 -9.15 -8.49 6.90
N VAL A 157 -9.89 -8.42 5.80
CA VAL A 157 -10.69 -7.25 5.41
C VAL A 157 -12.18 -7.54 5.57
N ARG A 158 -13.00 -6.49 5.55
CA ARG A 158 -14.47 -6.62 5.50
C ARG A 158 -14.91 -7.29 4.20
N GLU A 159 -16.15 -7.77 4.22
CA GLU A 159 -16.77 -8.37 3.05
C GLU A 159 -16.86 -7.38 1.88
N GLY A 160 -16.58 -7.85 0.66
CA GLY A 160 -16.63 -7.03 -0.55
C GLY A 160 -15.41 -6.13 -0.77
N GLU A 161 -14.48 -6.10 0.17
CA GLU A 161 -13.36 -5.16 0.14
C GLU A 161 -12.07 -5.71 -0.48
N VAL A 162 -11.09 -4.81 -0.65
CA VAL A 162 -9.79 -5.09 -1.27
C VAL A 162 -8.71 -5.35 -0.20
N VAL A 163 -7.99 -6.48 -0.33
CA VAL A 163 -6.87 -6.79 0.57
C VAL A 163 -5.62 -6.00 0.18
N PHE A 164 -5.24 -6.05 -1.09
CA PHE A 164 -4.05 -5.41 -1.62
C PHE A 164 -4.41 -4.54 -2.82
N GLU A 165 -4.14 -3.25 -2.72
CA GLU A 165 -4.22 -2.34 -3.86
C GLU A 165 -2.83 -1.88 -4.25
N VAL A 166 -2.49 -2.05 -5.53
CA VAL A 166 -1.20 -1.68 -6.10
C VAL A 166 -1.43 -0.72 -7.24
N THR A 167 -0.84 0.46 -7.16
CA THR A 167 -0.99 1.48 -8.20
C THR A 167 0.34 2.01 -8.71
N ASP A 168 0.36 2.39 -9.98
CA ASP A 168 1.47 3.12 -10.61
C ASP A 168 2.85 2.45 -10.49
N GLY A 169 2.89 1.12 -10.42
CA GLY A 169 4.13 0.33 -10.35
C GLY A 169 4.56 -0.08 -8.93
N GLY A 170 3.71 0.12 -7.92
CA GLY A 170 3.98 -0.31 -6.55
C GLY A 170 4.30 -1.81 -6.42
N LYS A 171 4.91 -2.19 -5.30
CA LYS A 171 5.41 -3.55 -5.09
C LYS A 171 4.89 -4.17 -3.78
N ILE A 172 4.42 -5.41 -3.86
CA ILE A 172 4.00 -6.19 -2.69
C ILE A 172 4.65 -7.56 -2.71
N THR A 173 5.25 -7.96 -1.59
CA THR A 173 5.82 -9.29 -1.39
C THR A 173 5.23 -9.93 -0.14
N LEU A 174 4.64 -11.12 -0.28
CA LEU A 174 4.19 -11.96 0.83
C LEU A 174 5.05 -13.23 0.90
N ASN A 175 5.47 -13.61 2.10
CA ASN A 175 6.24 -14.84 2.33
C ASN A 175 5.34 -16.01 2.79
N GLU A 176 5.90 -17.21 2.73
CA GLU A 176 5.29 -18.46 3.22
C GLU A 176 5.06 -18.35 4.74
N GLY A 177 3.81 -18.10 5.14
CA GLY A 177 3.45 -17.72 6.51
C GLY A 177 2.42 -16.61 6.60
N VAL A 178 2.09 -15.97 5.48
CA VAL A 178 0.93 -15.07 5.39
C VAL A 178 -0.34 -15.87 5.09
N THR A 179 -1.42 -15.53 5.78
CA THR A 179 -2.77 -16.04 5.51
C THR A 179 -3.72 -14.88 5.30
N VAL A 180 -4.60 -14.98 4.31
CA VAL A 180 -5.58 -13.93 4.00
C VAL A 180 -7.00 -14.48 4.08
N LYS A 181 -7.87 -13.76 4.78
CA LYS A 181 -9.25 -14.20 5.07
C LYS A 181 -10.26 -13.10 4.74
N GLY A 182 -11.24 -13.41 3.91
CA GLY A 182 -12.33 -12.49 3.58
C GLY A 182 -13.62 -12.81 4.32
N GLY A 183 -14.18 -11.86 5.07
CA GLY A 183 -15.53 -11.93 5.63
C GLY A 183 -15.90 -13.18 6.46
N GLY A 184 -17.15 -13.21 6.93
CA GLY A 184 -17.73 -14.33 7.68
C GLY A 184 -18.37 -15.42 6.80
N ARG A 185 -18.95 -16.44 7.44
CA ARG A 185 -19.69 -17.52 6.74
C ARG A 185 -20.88 -16.94 5.97
N GLY A 186 -20.96 -17.19 4.66
CA GLY A 186 -22.00 -16.64 3.78
C GLY A 186 -21.61 -15.35 3.02
N SER A 187 -20.37 -14.89 3.21
CA SER A 187 -19.81 -13.72 2.53
C SER A 187 -19.80 -13.86 1.00
N THR A 188 -20.03 -12.74 0.29
CA THR A 188 -19.83 -12.63 -1.16
C THR A 188 -18.37 -12.77 -1.59
N GLY A 189 -17.44 -12.81 -0.62
CA GLY A 189 -16.00 -12.89 -0.80
C GLY A 189 -15.33 -11.51 -0.94
N MET A 190 -14.01 -11.50 -0.98
CA MET A 190 -13.16 -10.30 -1.12
C MET A 190 -12.49 -10.22 -2.49
N GLU A 191 -12.04 -9.02 -2.86
CA GLU A 191 -11.03 -8.85 -3.92
C GLU A 191 -9.64 -8.91 -3.26
N VAL A 192 -8.78 -9.84 -3.68
CA VAL A 192 -7.48 -10.00 -3.01
C VAL A 192 -6.48 -8.99 -3.53
N VAL A 193 -6.17 -9.01 -4.83
CA VAL A 193 -5.19 -8.11 -5.44
C VAL A 193 -5.88 -7.25 -6.48
N LEU A 194 -5.86 -5.94 -6.31
CA LEU A 194 -6.28 -4.95 -7.28
C LEU A 194 -5.04 -4.21 -7.80
N ILE A 195 -4.76 -4.29 -9.09
CA ILE A 195 -3.64 -3.59 -9.73
C ILE A 195 -4.18 -2.54 -10.67
N ASN A 196 -3.77 -1.29 -10.50
CA ASN A 196 -4.15 -0.19 -11.37
C ASN A 196 -2.91 0.51 -11.94
N ASN A 197 -2.73 0.45 -13.26
CA ASN A 197 -1.59 1.06 -13.95
C ASN A 197 -0.21 0.49 -13.59
N GLY A 198 -0.12 -0.84 -13.50
CA GLY A 198 1.14 -1.58 -13.30
C GLY A 198 1.52 -1.81 -11.83
N GLY A 199 2.42 -2.78 -11.63
CA GLY A 199 2.86 -3.23 -10.32
C GLY A 199 3.62 -4.56 -10.38
N ASP A 200 4.30 -4.89 -9.30
CA ASP A 200 4.98 -6.18 -9.10
C ASP A 200 4.50 -6.82 -7.81
N VAL A 201 3.85 -7.98 -7.92
CA VAL A 201 3.25 -8.67 -6.77
C VAL A 201 3.80 -10.09 -6.68
N VAL A 202 4.41 -10.42 -5.54
CA VAL A 202 4.97 -11.74 -5.25
C VAL A 202 4.23 -12.37 -4.08
N LEU A 203 3.66 -13.55 -4.30
CA LEU A 203 2.82 -14.27 -3.34
C LEU A 203 3.44 -15.64 -3.05
N GLY A 204 4.27 -15.73 -2.02
CA GLY A 204 4.92 -16.98 -1.62
C GLY A 204 4.10 -17.77 -0.59
N GLY A 205 3.76 -19.01 -0.90
CA GLY A 205 3.11 -19.99 0.00
C GLY A 205 1.89 -19.45 0.76
N THR A 206 1.14 -18.54 0.14
CA THR A 206 0.07 -17.80 0.82
C THR A 206 -1.28 -18.46 0.56
N ASN A 207 -2.06 -18.66 1.63
CA ASN A 207 -3.42 -19.20 1.55
C ASN A 207 -4.45 -18.09 1.61
N PHE A 208 -5.29 -18.00 0.58
CA PHE A 208 -6.39 -17.05 0.49
C PHE A 208 -7.73 -17.79 0.61
N SER A 209 -8.61 -17.32 1.49
CA SER A 209 -9.92 -17.93 1.72
C SER A 209 -11.06 -16.94 1.55
N ASN A 210 -12.21 -17.44 1.10
CA ASN A 210 -13.40 -16.64 0.75
C ASN A 210 -13.10 -15.57 -0.30
N VAL A 211 -12.47 -15.99 -1.40
CA VAL A 211 -12.07 -15.08 -2.48
C VAL A 211 -13.19 -14.94 -3.51
N LYS A 212 -13.64 -13.70 -3.77
CA LYS A 212 -14.53 -13.40 -4.90
C LYS A 212 -13.73 -13.14 -6.17
N THR A 213 -12.71 -12.31 -6.07
CA THR A 213 -11.77 -12.02 -7.16
C THR A 213 -10.35 -12.18 -6.64
N GLY A 214 -9.57 -13.09 -7.22
CA GLY A 214 -8.19 -13.28 -6.79
C GLY A 214 -7.31 -12.11 -7.22
N ILE A 215 -7.10 -11.94 -8.51
CA ILE A 215 -6.30 -10.86 -9.08
C ILE A 215 -7.15 -10.09 -10.06
N LYS A 216 -7.29 -8.80 -9.86
CA LYS A 216 -7.98 -7.87 -10.75
C LYS A 216 -6.98 -6.85 -11.29
N ILE A 217 -6.79 -6.85 -12.60
CA ILE A 217 -5.86 -5.94 -13.28
C ILE A 217 -6.68 -4.93 -14.07
N MET A 218 -6.56 -3.66 -13.67
CA MET A 218 -7.26 -2.50 -14.20
C MET A 218 -6.28 -1.61 -14.96
N GLY A 219 -6.28 -1.68 -16.29
CA GLY A 219 -5.41 -0.81 -17.10
C GLY A 219 -3.90 -1.05 -16.89
N THR A 220 -3.17 -1.16 -17.98
CA THR A 220 -1.76 -1.59 -17.92
C THR A 220 -0.85 -0.60 -18.63
N GLY A 221 -0.99 0.69 -18.35
CA GLY A 221 -0.08 1.71 -18.90
C GLY A 221 1.40 1.42 -18.59
N LYS A 222 1.66 0.70 -17.49
CA LYS A 222 2.96 0.15 -17.11
C LYS A 222 2.93 -1.39 -17.06
N ALA A 223 4.11 -2.01 -17.07
CA ALA A 223 4.25 -3.46 -16.96
C ALA A 223 3.62 -3.96 -15.64
N THR A 224 2.91 -5.08 -15.72
CA THR A 224 2.29 -5.75 -14.56
C THR A 224 2.83 -7.15 -14.46
N THR A 225 3.34 -7.52 -13.28
CA THR A 225 3.75 -8.89 -13.00
C THR A 225 3.13 -9.35 -11.68
N VAL A 226 2.51 -10.53 -11.69
CA VAL A 226 2.07 -11.22 -10.49
C VAL A 226 2.66 -12.62 -10.51
N ARG A 227 3.38 -12.99 -9.46
CA ARG A 227 4.02 -14.29 -9.34
C ARG A 227 3.55 -14.95 -8.06
N GLY A 228 3.08 -16.18 -8.18
CA GLY A 228 3.06 -17.07 -7.04
C GLY A 228 4.42 -17.70 -6.80
N GLY A 229 4.50 -18.49 -5.75
CA GLY A 229 5.64 -19.31 -5.40
C GLY A 229 5.24 -20.23 -4.25
N GLY A 230 5.82 -21.43 -4.16
CA GLY A 230 5.35 -22.44 -3.20
C GLY A 230 3.87 -22.83 -3.42
N ALA A 231 3.21 -23.34 -2.39
CA ALA A 231 1.80 -23.75 -2.44
C ALA A 231 0.83 -22.55 -2.28
N THR A 232 0.94 -21.54 -3.14
CA THR A 232 0.02 -20.38 -3.13
C THR A 232 -1.34 -20.75 -3.73
N VAL A 233 -2.40 -20.67 -2.90
CA VAL A 233 -3.74 -21.15 -3.26
C VAL A 233 -4.82 -20.11 -2.96
N PHE A 234 -5.65 -19.84 -3.97
CA PHE A 234 -6.84 -19.00 -3.87
C PHE A 234 -8.09 -19.86 -3.79
N ASN A 235 -8.71 -19.91 -2.60
CA ASN A 235 -9.97 -20.63 -2.40
C ASN A 235 -11.14 -19.72 -2.75
N LEU A 236 -11.66 -19.91 -3.97
CA LEU A 236 -12.72 -19.11 -4.54
C LEU A 236 -14.10 -19.49 -3.95
N VAL A 237 -14.89 -18.48 -3.64
CA VAL A 237 -16.32 -18.66 -3.36
C VAL A 237 -17.07 -19.06 -4.63
N ARG A 238 -18.34 -19.45 -4.48
CA ARG A 238 -19.21 -19.74 -5.63
C ARG A 238 -19.29 -18.53 -6.57
N ASP A 239 -19.19 -18.80 -7.88
CA ASP A 239 -19.12 -17.77 -8.92
C ASP A 239 -17.93 -16.79 -8.74
N GLY A 240 -16.90 -17.21 -8.01
CA GLY A 240 -15.65 -16.46 -7.85
C GLY A 240 -14.79 -16.52 -9.11
N THR A 241 -13.93 -15.52 -9.28
CA THR A 241 -13.01 -15.40 -10.41
C THR A 241 -11.57 -15.40 -9.88
N GLY A 242 -10.71 -16.23 -10.45
CA GLY A 242 -9.29 -16.26 -10.10
C GLY A 242 -8.60 -14.99 -10.59
N ILE A 243 -8.55 -14.80 -11.91
CA ILE A 243 -7.94 -13.63 -12.55
C ILE A 243 -8.99 -12.89 -13.37
N MET A 244 -9.06 -11.57 -13.21
CA MET A 244 -9.93 -10.70 -13.98
C MET A 244 -9.09 -9.57 -14.59
N MET A 245 -9.04 -9.49 -15.91
CA MET A 245 -8.40 -8.39 -16.62
C MET A 245 -9.46 -7.47 -17.22
N GLN A 246 -9.44 -6.19 -16.84
CA GLN A 246 -10.34 -5.17 -17.34
C GLN A 246 -9.52 -4.06 -18.02
N ARG A 247 -9.97 -3.67 -19.22
CA ARG A 247 -9.42 -2.60 -20.08
C ARG A 247 -8.13 -2.98 -20.83
N THR A 248 -7.76 -2.09 -21.76
CA THR A 248 -6.61 -2.19 -22.67
C THR A 248 -5.33 -1.57 -22.06
N GLY A 249 -4.15 -2.12 -22.36
CA GLY A 249 -2.84 -1.53 -22.06
C GLY A 249 -1.68 -2.49 -22.39
N ARG A 250 -0.47 -2.28 -21.83
CA ARG A 250 0.68 -3.22 -21.96
C ARG A 250 0.33 -4.61 -21.40
N GLY A 251 0.97 -5.68 -21.87
CA GLY A 251 0.70 -7.03 -21.36
C GLY A 251 0.88 -7.14 -19.83
N ALA A 252 0.12 -8.06 -19.22
CA ALA A 252 0.31 -8.47 -17.83
C ALA A 252 0.79 -9.92 -17.81
N THR A 253 1.71 -10.23 -16.92
CA THR A 253 2.21 -11.60 -16.71
C THR A 253 1.73 -12.09 -15.34
N VAL A 254 1.01 -13.21 -15.33
CA VAL A 254 0.59 -13.90 -14.10
C VAL A 254 1.08 -15.34 -14.19
N ILE A 255 1.91 -15.79 -13.23
CA ILE A 255 2.55 -17.10 -13.24
C ILE A 255 2.53 -17.76 -11.86
N ASP A 256 2.61 -19.10 -11.82
CA ASP A 256 2.80 -19.94 -10.63
C ASP A 256 1.67 -19.84 -9.57
N MET A 257 0.40 -19.84 -10.02
CA MET A 257 -0.78 -19.64 -9.16
C MET A 257 -1.74 -20.83 -9.22
N THR A 258 -2.33 -21.18 -8.07
CA THR A 258 -3.43 -22.15 -8.00
C THR A 258 -4.73 -21.47 -7.58
N PHE A 259 -5.81 -21.70 -8.33
CA PHE A 259 -7.16 -21.26 -7.99
C PHE A 259 -8.05 -22.48 -7.78
N GLN A 260 -8.61 -22.61 -6.57
CA GLN A 260 -9.46 -23.72 -6.19
C GLN A 260 -10.90 -23.25 -6.01
N GLY A 261 -11.82 -23.77 -6.83
CA GLY A 261 -13.25 -23.54 -6.65
C GLY A 261 -13.82 -24.35 -5.48
N SER A 262 -14.92 -23.87 -4.91
CA SER A 262 -15.74 -24.65 -3.97
C SER A 262 -16.62 -25.66 -4.73
N GLY A 263 -16.60 -26.94 -4.35
CA GLY A 263 -17.25 -28.02 -5.11
C GLY A 263 -18.79 -27.98 -5.12
N GLY A 264 -19.37 -28.42 -6.25
CA GLY A 264 -20.80 -28.68 -6.45
C GLY A 264 -21.58 -27.56 -7.18
N GLY A 265 -21.59 -27.61 -8.53
CA GLY A 265 -22.45 -26.77 -9.39
C GLY A 265 -22.04 -25.30 -9.49
N ASN A 266 -21.53 -24.90 -10.66
CA ASN A 266 -20.84 -23.63 -10.98
C ASN A 266 -19.50 -23.45 -10.26
N MET A 267 -18.47 -24.11 -10.80
CA MET A 267 -17.08 -23.94 -10.39
C MET A 267 -16.64 -22.49 -10.61
N GLY A 268 -15.80 -21.96 -9.72
CA GLY A 268 -15.17 -20.65 -9.90
C GLY A 268 -14.47 -20.56 -11.26
N THR A 269 -14.47 -19.37 -11.86
CA THR A 269 -13.82 -19.14 -13.14
C THR A 269 -12.33 -18.89 -12.93
N GLY A 270 -11.46 -19.65 -13.59
CA GLY A 270 -10.00 -19.45 -13.47
C GLY A 270 -9.56 -18.06 -13.92
N ALA A 271 -9.89 -17.68 -15.17
CA ALA A 271 -9.56 -16.36 -15.72
C ALA A 271 -10.69 -15.79 -16.59
N VAL A 272 -10.94 -14.48 -16.48
CA VAL A 272 -11.89 -13.70 -17.29
C VAL A 272 -11.17 -12.49 -17.89
N MET A 273 -11.35 -12.29 -19.20
CA MET A 273 -10.80 -11.16 -19.95
C MET A 273 -11.93 -10.32 -20.54
N GLY A 274 -11.94 -9.02 -20.27
CA GLY A 274 -12.89 -8.08 -20.90
C GLY A 274 -12.34 -7.47 -22.18
N GLY A 275 -12.87 -7.86 -23.36
CA GLY A 275 -12.57 -7.25 -24.67
C GLY A 275 -11.65 -8.09 -25.58
N GLY A 276 -11.86 -7.99 -26.90
CA GLY A 276 -11.33 -8.94 -27.90
C GLY A 276 -9.86 -8.75 -28.27
N TRP A 277 -8.95 -9.46 -27.60
CA TRP A 277 -7.59 -9.76 -28.10
C TRP A 277 -7.12 -11.12 -27.57
N GLY A 278 -6.24 -11.77 -28.33
CA GLY A 278 -5.78 -13.14 -28.11
C GLY A 278 -4.90 -13.31 -26.88
N VAL A 279 -5.13 -14.40 -26.16
CA VAL A 279 -4.36 -14.81 -24.98
C VAL A 279 -3.36 -15.88 -25.40
N GLY A 280 -2.11 -15.73 -25.00
CA GLY A 280 -1.20 -16.87 -24.82
C GLY A 280 -1.39 -17.39 -23.40
N VAL A 281 -2.37 -18.27 -23.17
CA VAL A 281 -2.41 -19.03 -21.91
C VAL A 281 -1.51 -20.22 -22.12
N GLU A 282 -0.31 -20.16 -21.53
CA GLU A 282 0.54 -21.34 -21.43
C GLU A 282 0.10 -22.11 -20.19
N TYR A 283 -0.81 -23.08 -20.39
CA TYR A 283 -1.21 -23.99 -19.33
C TYR A 283 -0.02 -24.90 -19.02
N GLY A 284 0.60 -24.73 -17.85
CA GLY A 284 1.38 -25.80 -17.24
C GLY A 284 0.42 -26.86 -16.73
N GLU A 285 0.27 -27.97 -17.45
CA GLU A 285 -0.59 -29.08 -17.05
C GLU A 285 -0.11 -29.70 -15.72
N TYR A 286 -0.83 -29.47 -14.64
CA TYR A 286 -0.87 -30.38 -13.50
C TYR A 286 -2.32 -30.53 -13.03
N PHE A 287 -3.12 -31.26 -13.82
CA PHE A 287 -4.35 -31.86 -13.34
C PHE A 287 -3.99 -33.15 -12.59
N THR A 288 -4.03 -33.14 -11.26
CA THR A 288 -4.18 -34.39 -10.49
C THR A 288 -5.63 -34.51 -10.08
N GLY A 289 -6.31 -35.53 -10.62
CA GLY A 289 -7.69 -35.90 -10.29
C GLY A 289 -7.87 -36.49 -8.90
#